data_AF-A0A8I6THX3-F1
#
_entry.id   AF-A0A8I6THX3-F1
#
_cell.length_a   1.000
_cell.length_b   1.000
_cell.length_c   1.000
_cell.angle_alpha   90.00
_cell.angle_beta   90.00
_cell.angle_gamma   90.00
#
_symmetry.space_group_name_H-M   'P 1'
#
loop_
_entity.id
_entity.type
_entity.pdbx_description
1 polymer ?
#
loop_
_entity_poly.entity_id
_entity_poly.type
_entity_poly.pdbx_seq_one_letter_code
_entity_poly.pdbx_strand_id
1 'polypeptide(L)'
;MSQPPPLLDSVDIFDANEDSEDLFSSAIDDKLETKSCLNPLPELPTLQLSVDKSPISSPIEEVSEEPEEVQVSPPAQKKQSPRLKIQNGEIEDHHFINISIKDSSKQGDGMAAYIVYKVETNTNIPTFRKNSFCVHRRFSDFLGLHDKLVEKYLRTGRIIPPAPQKSVIGMTKIKMSGQVEQPSSNEFVERRRASLERYLQRTAAHPTLCMDSEFKEFLTNENELPRATNTSTLSGAGMIRWFNKVGETVNKITYKMDENDLWFEEKTQEIECLENGLRKLHSSVECLVLARKDLASYTGALAKTMAMLSSCEEHGLLASSLARLHELQEKVENLHNEQSNSDFSVLCELLKDYISLIGAIKCVFHERVKVYQHWNHSLQMLNKKREYKAKMELSNRSDKGNVAANEITEWEAKVERCEEEFNSISKMIKKEMESFSDTRIKEFKSVFIKYMEQQMRHQMQLIEYWEAFLPDAKAIA
;
A
#
# COMPACT_ATOMS: atom_id res chain seq x y z
N MET A 1 -60.87 6.62 45.82
CA MET A 1 -60.35 7.50 46.90
C MET A 1 -60.03 8.83 46.23
N SER A 2 -61.01 9.73 46.14
CA SER A 2 -61.17 10.93 46.99
C SER A 2 -60.07 11.99 46.79
N GLN A 3 -60.37 12.85 45.81
CA GLN A 3 -60.13 14.30 45.61
C GLN A 3 -59.43 15.21 46.68
N PRO A 4 -59.00 16.43 46.25
CA PRO A 4 -57.85 17.25 46.71
C PRO A 4 -58.23 18.28 47.80
N PRO A 5 -57.33 19.23 48.19
CA PRO A 5 -57.33 20.62 47.64
C PRO A 5 -55.95 21.35 47.78
N PRO A 6 -55.79 22.70 47.80
CA PRO A 6 -55.99 23.72 46.76
C PRO A 6 -54.78 24.70 46.57
N LEU A 7 -55.04 25.76 45.77
CA LEU A 7 -54.26 26.97 45.44
C LEU A 7 -54.07 28.00 46.59
N LEU A 8 -53.23 29.03 46.29
CA LEU A 8 -53.04 30.38 46.90
C LEU A 8 -51.95 30.44 48.00
N ASP A 9 -51.03 31.41 48.08
CA ASP A 9 -51.08 32.82 47.68
C ASP A 9 -49.68 33.43 47.45
N SER A 10 -49.68 34.54 46.70
CA SER A 10 -48.61 35.48 46.40
C SER A 10 -48.13 36.33 47.59
N VAL A 11 -46.83 36.63 47.67
CA VAL A 11 -46.28 37.91 48.21
C VAL A 11 -44.94 38.23 47.53
N ASP A 12 -44.91 39.27 46.69
CA ASP A 12 -43.73 40.11 46.43
C ASP A 12 -43.51 41.02 47.64
N ILE A 13 -42.28 41.24 48.12
CA ILE A 13 -41.87 42.45 48.88
C ILE A 13 -40.34 42.46 49.14
N PHE A 14 -39.68 43.47 48.56
CA PHE A 14 -38.50 44.24 49.03
C PHE A 14 -37.17 43.56 49.41
N ASP A 15 -36.15 43.87 48.60
CA ASP A 15 -35.01 44.75 48.95
C ASP A 15 -34.08 44.33 50.11
N ALA A 16 -32.85 43.92 49.78
CA ALA A 16 -31.61 44.37 50.46
C ALA A 16 -30.35 43.74 49.82
N ASN A 17 -29.30 44.58 49.78
CA ASN A 17 -27.97 44.37 49.22
C ASN A 17 -27.05 43.44 50.04
N GLU A 18 -25.89 43.14 49.43
CA GLU A 18 -24.63 42.61 50.03
C GLU A 18 -24.69 41.10 50.37
N ASP A 19 -23.82 40.20 49.90
CA ASP A 19 -22.41 40.27 49.53
C ASP A 19 -22.04 39.19 48.48
N SER A 20 -20.99 39.50 47.72
CA SER A 20 -20.23 38.61 46.85
C SER A 20 -19.61 37.43 47.61
N GLU A 21 -19.72 36.18 47.12
CA GLU A 21 -18.64 35.15 47.20
C GLU A 21 -18.87 34.02 46.17
N ASP A 22 -17.74 33.49 45.69
CA ASP A 22 -17.53 32.57 44.57
C ASP A 22 -18.24 31.20 44.63
N LEU A 23 -18.84 30.82 43.49
CA LEU A 23 -19.49 29.53 43.22
C LEU A 23 -18.49 28.40 42.87
N PHE A 24 -17.23 28.47 43.30
CA PHE A 24 -16.19 27.49 42.93
C PHE A 24 -15.36 26.92 44.09
N SER A 25 -15.95 26.83 45.28
CA SER A 25 -15.28 26.27 46.45
C SER A 25 -16.14 25.23 47.16
N SER A 26 -16.16 23.98 46.68
CA SER A 26 -16.17 22.76 47.51
C SER A 26 -16.42 21.49 46.68
N ALA A 27 -15.35 20.69 46.47
CA ALA A 27 -15.34 19.23 46.64
C ALA A 27 -14.01 18.65 46.13
N ILE A 28 -12.99 18.80 46.97
CA ILE A 28 -11.89 17.84 47.17
C ILE A 28 -12.54 16.64 47.90
N ASP A 29 -12.29 15.34 47.73
CA ASP A 29 -11.24 14.50 47.16
C ASP A 29 -11.87 13.11 46.94
N ASP A 30 -11.49 12.37 45.89
CA ASP A 30 -10.93 11.00 46.01
C ASP A 30 -10.76 10.33 44.63
N LYS A 31 -9.48 10.22 44.24
CA LYS A 31 -8.84 9.11 43.50
C LYS A 31 -9.45 8.60 42.19
N LEU A 32 -8.88 9.10 41.08
CA LEU A 32 -8.71 8.33 39.84
C LEU A 32 -7.24 8.41 39.40
N GLU A 33 -6.58 7.26 39.39
CA GLU A 33 -5.28 7.06 38.78
C GLU A 33 -5.36 7.25 37.25
N THR A 34 -4.91 8.38 36.75
CA THR A 34 -4.52 8.53 35.33
C THR A 34 -3.00 8.50 35.25
N LYS A 35 -2.45 7.37 34.80
CA LYS A 35 -1.06 7.24 34.38
C LYS A 35 -0.82 8.14 33.16
N SER A 36 -0.16 9.27 33.38
CA SER A 36 0.44 10.08 32.33
C SER A 36 1.67 9.36 31.75
N CYS A 37 1.58 8.85 30.53
CA CYS A 37 2.76 8.45 29.76
C CYS A 37 3.22 9.60 28.88
N LEU A 38 3.78 10.64 29.50
CA LEU A 38 4.69 11.57 28.83
C LEU A 38 6.10 11.18 29.29
N ASN A 39 6.79 10.39 28.49
CA ASN A 39 8.23 10.22 28.66
C ASN A 39 8.92 11.51 28.17
N PRO A 40 9.96 12.01 28.84
CA PRO A 40 10.83 13.03 28.27
C PRO A 40 11.48 12.48 27.00
N LEU A 41 11.57 13.31 25.95
CA LEU A 41 12.40 13.03 24.78
C LEU A 41 13.85 12.76 25.23
N PRO A 42 14.53 11.71 24.73
CA PRO A 42 15.97 11.61 24.89
C PRO A 42 16.64 12.77 24.15
N GLU A 43 17.59 13.44 24.80
CA GLU A 43 18.43 14.46 24.19
C GLU A 43 19.06 13.91 22.90
N LEU A 44 18.85 14.60 21.77
CA LEU A 44 19.59 14.35 20.55
C LEU A 44 21.08 14.65 20.81
N PRO A 45 22.02 13.84 20.28
CA PRO A 45 23.43 14.18 20.36
C PRO A 45 23.69 15.47 19.58
N THR A 46 24.11 16.51 20.30
CA THR A 46 24.60 17.77 19.73
C THR A 46 25.85 17.46 18.90
N LEU A 47 25.75 17.52 17.57
CA LEU A 47 26.90 17.51 16.69
C LEU A 47 27.66 18.84 16.88
N GLN A 48 28.67 18.82 17.76
CA GLN A 48 29.63 19.92 17.85
C GLN A 48 30.54 19.86 16.61
N LEU A 49 30.33 20.80 15.69
CA LEU A 49 31.25 21.04 14.58
C LEU A 49 32.47 21.80 15.13
N SER A 50 33.47 21.07 15.64
CA SER A 50 34.78 21.66 15.96
C SER A 50 35.55 21.91 14.66
N VAL A 51 35.62 23.18 14.25
CA VAL A 51 36.50 23.63 13.18
C VAL A 51 37.90 23.77 13.77
N ASP A 52 38.67 22.68 13.76
CA ASP A 52 40.10 22.75 14.02
C ASP A 52 40.85 23.10 12.73
N LYS A 53 41.49 24.27 12.76
CA LYS A 53 42.46 24.74 11.77
C LYS A 53 43.80 24.06 12.03
N SER A 54 44.23 23.13 11.19
CA SER A 54 45.63 22.99 10.76
C SER A 54 45.82 21.87 9.71
N PRO A 55 46.87 21.97 8.86
CA PRO A 55 46.86 21.38 7.53
C PRO A 55 47.62 20.05 7.46
N ILE A 56 47.11 19.10 6.69
CA ILE A 56 47.90 17.92 6.26
C ILE A 56 47.69 17.70 4.75
N SER A 57 48.85 17.63 4.10
CA SER A 57 49.19 17.52 2.69
C SER A 57 48.86 16.15 2.07
N SER A 58 48.47 16.14 0.80
CA SER A 58 49.17 15.51 -0.35
C SER A 58 48.19 15.09 -1.48
N PRO A 59 48.66 14.73 -2.70
CA PRO A 59 49.17 15.60 -3.75
C PRO A 59 48.26 15.59 -5.00
N ILE A 60 48.11 16.73 -5.67
CA ILE A 60 47.47 16.84 -6.99
C ILE A 60 48.58 17.16 -7.99
N GLU A 61 48.76 16.29 -8.99
CA GLU A 61 49.60 16.54 -10.16
C GLU A 61 48.99 17.68 -11.00
N GLU A 62 49.81 18.69 -11.25
CA GLU A 62 49.57 19.75 -12.24
C GLU A 62 49.71 19.19 -13.65
N VAL A 63 48.73 19.47 -14.51
CA VAL A 63 49.02 19.83 -15.91
C VAL A 63 48.13 21.01 -16.27
N SER A 64 48.79 22.14 -16.50
CA SER A 64 48.30 23.40 -17.02
C SER A 64 48.20 23.37 -18.55
N GLU A 65 47.19 24.03 -19.12
CA GLU A 65 47.28 24.69 -20.43
C GLU A 65 46.16 25.75 -20.59
N GLU A 66 46.51 26.85 -21.24
CA GLU A 66 45.92 28.19 -21.29
C GLU A 66 44.60 28.33 -22.11
N PRO A 67 43.90 29.50 -22.04
CA PRO A 67 42.56 29.67 -22.60
C PRO A 67 42.55 30.24 -24.03
N GLU A 68 41.70 29.69 -24.90
CA GLU A 68 41.31 30.34 -26.17
C GLU A 68 39.92 30.99 -26.05
N GLU A 69 39.88 32.28 -26.41
CA GLU A 69 38.67 33.10 -26.57
C GLU A 69 37.80 32.59 -27.73
N VAL A 70 36.47 32.53 -27.53
CA VAL A 70 35.52 32.42 -28.65
C VAL A 70 34.38 33.43 -28.51
N GLN A 71 34.23 34.21 -29.57
CA GLN A 71 33.26 35.28 -29.77
C GLN A 71 31.83 34.77 -29.99
N VAL A 72 30.86 35.62 -29.61
CA VAL A 72 29.42 35.41 -29.64
C VAL A 72 28.82 35.79 -31.00
N SER A 73 27.85 35.00 -31.51
CA SER A 73 26.82 35.40 -32.50
C SER A 73 25.60 34.44 -32.47
N PRO A 74 24.37 34.87 -32.85
CA PRO A 74 23.12 34.40 -32.21
C PRO A 74 22.19 33.58 -33.17
N PRO A 75 20.89 33.30 -32.90
CA PRO A 75 20.35 31.93 -32.84
C PRO A 75 19.45 31.54 -34.03
N ALA A 76 19.42 30.26 -34.39
CA ALA A 76 18.43 29.70 -35.32
C ALA A 76 17.67 28.51 -34.70
N GLN A 77 16.35 28.67 -34.62
CA GLN A 77 15.37 27.71 -34.12
C GLN A 77 15.31 26.44 -34.97
N LYS A 78 15.46 25.25 -34.38
CA LYS A 78 14.82 24.01 -34.85
C LYS A 78 14.44 23.10 -33.66
N LYS A 79 13.13 22.83 -33.55
CA LYS A 79 12.51 21.80 -32.70
C LYS A 79 13.03 20.42 -33.10
N GLN A 80 13.60 19.64 -32.17
CA GLN A 80 13.79 18.19 -32.34
C GLN A 80 13.58 17.45 -31.01
N SER A 81 12.63 16.52 -31.06
CA SER A 81 12.37 15.41 -30.13
C SER A 81 13.59 14.49 -29.97
N PRO A 82 13.76 13.79 -28.82
CA PRO A 82 14.95 12.96 -28.62
C PRO A 82 14.86 11.67 -29.44
N ARG A 83 15.75 11.56 -30.44
CA ARG A 83 16.01 10.36 -31.23
C ARG A 83 17.16 9.59 -30.56
N LEU A 84 16.88 8.35 -30.19
CA LEU A 84 17.84 7.38 -29.63
C LEU A 84 19.03 7.17 -30.57
N LYS A 85 20.24 7.16 -30.01
CA LYS A 85 21.47 6.78 -30.71
C LYS A 85 21.51 5.26 -30.87
N ILE A 86 21.67 4.80 -32.11
CA ILE A 86 21.83 3.38 -32.48
C ILE A 86 23.33 3.07 -32.44
N GLN A 87 23.72 2.10 -31.62
CA GLN A 87 24.97 1.35 -31.78
C GLN A 87 24.59 -0.09 -32.15
N ASN A 88 25.24 -0.64 -33.18
CA ASN A 88 25.01 -1.99 -33.69
C ASN A 88 25.56 -3.04 -32.72
N GLY A 89 24.72 -4.02 -32.36
CA GLY A 89 25.08 -5.24 -31.65
C GLY A 89 23.85 -5.80 -30.93
N GLU A 90 23.17 -6.75 -31.59
CA GLU A 90 22.02 -7.53 -31.08
C GLU A 90 20.78 -6.70 -30.71
N ILE A 91 19.79 -6.66 -31.61
CA ILE A 91 18.42 -6.30 -31.21
C ILE A 91 17.92 -7.48 -30.39
N GLU A 92 18.17 -7.47 -29.08
CA GLU A 92 17.30 -8.21 -28.17
C GLU A 92 15.89 -7.63 -28.39
N ASP A 93 15.02 -8.41 -29.01
CA ASP A 93 13.58 -8.12 -29.09
C ASP A 93 13.04 -8.13 -27.66
N HIS A 94 13.27 -7.04 -26.93
CA HIS A 94 12.76 -6.85 -25.59
C HIS A 94 11.25 -6.70 -25.69
N HIS A 95 10.57 -7.82 -25.49
CA HIS A 95 9.14 -7.87 -25.31
C HIS A 95 8.74 -7.02 -24.10
N PHE A 96 7.90 -6.02 -24.32
CA PHE A 96 7.33 -5.14 -23.30
C PHE A 96 5.81 -5.16 -23.38
N ILE A 97 5.20 -4.94 -22.23
CA ILE A 97 3.77 -4.67 -22.08
C ILE A 97 3.64 -3.57 -21.03
N ASN A 98 3.05 -2.45 -21.43
CA ASN A 98 2.79 -1.32 -20.58
C ASN A 98 1.27 -1.15 -20.46
N ILE A 99 0.78 -1.10 -19.22
CA ILE A 99 -0.63 -0.99 -18.91
C ILE A 99 -0.82 0.26 -18.07
N SER A 100 -1.77 1.10 -18.48
CA SER A 100 -2.17 2.29 -17.74
C SER A 100 -3.69 2.33 -17.60
N ILE A 101 -4.17 2.85 -16.48
CA ILE A 101 -5.59 3.07 -16.23
C ILE A 101 -5.77 4.58 -16.14
N LYS A 102 -6.53 5.18 -17.05
CA LYS A 102 -6.71 6.65 -17.09
C LYS A 102 -8.08 7.04 -16.58
N ASP A 103 -9.04 7.06 -17.49
CA ASP A 103 -10.37 7.58 -17.25
C ASP A 103 -11.18 6.63 -16.37
N SER A 104 -11.99 7.20 -15.48
CA SER A 104 -13.01 6.46 -14.76
C SER A 104 -14.36 7.13 -14.97
N SER A 105 -15.39 6.33 -15.24
CA SER A 105 -16.75 6.82 -15.45
C SER A 105 -17.72 6.04 -14.57
N LYS A 106 -18.66 6.76 -13.96
CA LYS A 106 -19.77 6.14 -13.24
C LYS A 106 -20.81 5.71 -14.26
N GLN A 107 -21.11 4.43 -14.32
CA GLN A 107 -22.18 3.86 -15.14
C GLN A 107 -23.34 3.40 -14.27
N GLY A 108 -24.56 3.55 -14.80
CA GLY A 108 -25.80 3.19 -14.11
C GLY A 108 -26.34 4.29 -13.19
N ASP A 109 -27.57 4.08 -12.72
CA ASP A 109 -28.30 5.00 -11.85
C ASP A 109 -28.69 4.32 -10.52
N GLY A 110 -28.84 5.12 -9.46
CA GLY A 110 -29.23 4.66 -8.13
C GLY A 110 -28.22 3.70 -7.44
N MET A 111 -28.75 2.71 -6.72
CA MET A 111 -27.97 1.75 -5.90
C MET A 111 -27.19 0.72 -6.73
N ALA A 112 -27.45 0.63 -8.05
CA ALA A 112 -26.76 -0.28 -8.96
C ALA A 112 -25.60 0.36 -9.71
N ALA A 113 -25.29 1.64 -9.44
CA ALA A 113 -24.22 2.34 -10.13
C ALA A 113 -22.83 1.76 -9.79
N TYR A 114 -21.98 1.64 -10.80
CA TYR A 114 -20.61 1.15 -10.67
C TYR A 114 -19.63 2.04 -11.42
N ILE A 115 -18.36 1.93 -11.05
CA ILE A 115 -17.27 2.66 -11.69
C ILE A 115 -16.60 1.74 -12.71
N VAL A 116 -16.47 2.26 -13.92
CA VAL A 116 -15.77 1.63 -15.04
C VAL A 116 -14.45 2.36 -15.25
N TYR A 117 -13.39 1.58 -15.38
CA TYR A 117 -12.03 2.02 -15.59
C TYR A 117 -11.62 1.76 -17.04
N LYS A 118 -11.04 2.77 -17.69
CA LYS A 118 -10.46 2.64 -19.02
C LYS A 118 -9.03 2.12 -18.89
N VAL A 119 -8.82 0.87 -19.29
CA VAL A 119 -7.52 0.18 -19.30
C VAL A 119 -6.90 0.33 -20.68
N GLU A 120 -5.80 1.05 -20.78
CA GLU A 120 -5.02 1.23 -22.01
C GLU A 120 -3.78 0.34 -21.95
N THR A 121 -3.60 -0.49 -22.97
CA THR A 121 -2.46 -1.41 -23.09
C THR A 121 -1.65 -1.07 -24.32
N ASN A 122 -0.32 -1.01 -24.17
CA ASN A 122 0.64 -0.87 -25.25
C ASN A 122 1.69 -1.99 -25.14
N THR A 123 1.90 -2.76 -26.21
CA THR A 123 2.79 -3.92 -26.19
C THR A 123 3.38 -4.21 -27.57
N ASN A 124 4.59 -4.77 -27.59
CA ASN A 124 5.19 -5.38 -28.78
C ASN A 124 5.14 -6.92 -28.74
N ILE A 125 4.44 -7.54 -27.79
CA ILE A 125 4.33 -8.99 -27.66
C ILE A 125 3.53 -9.55 -28.85
N PRO A 126 4.10 -10.44 -29.69
CA PRO A 126 3.45 -10.94 -30.92
C PRO A 126 2.13 -11.68 -30.69
N THR A 127 1.86 -12.13 -29.45
CA THR A 127 0.61 -12.81 -29.11
C THR A 127 -0.61 -11.87 -29.11
N PHE A 128 -0.40 -10.55 -29.02
CA PHE A 128 -1.49 -9.57 -29.11
C PHE A 128 -1.71 -9.14 -30.56
N ARG A 129 -2.96 -9.10 -31.01
CA ARG A 129 -3.33 -8.72 -32.39
C ARG A 129 -3.04 -7.25 -32.72
N LYS A 130 -3.07 -6.38 -31.70
CA LYS A 130 -2.89 -4.94 -31.80
C LYS A 130 -1.78 -4.52 -30.83
N ASN A 131 -0.89 -3.64 -31.26
CA ASN A 131 0.17 -3.10 -30.40
C ASN A 131 -0.35 -2.06 -29.40
N SER A 132 -1.51 -1.46 -29.67
CA SER A 132 -2.19 -0.56 -28.75
C SER A 132 -3.70 -0.75 -28.82
N PHE A 133 -4.33 -0.88 -27.66
CA PHE A 133 -5.78 -1.05 -27.54
C PHE A 133 -6.26 -0.56 -26.16
N CYS A 134 -7.56 -0.29 -26.05
CA CYS A 134 -8.18 0.04 -24.78
C CYS A 134 -9.44 -0.79 -24.53
N VAL A 135 -9.69 -1.09 -23.27
CA VAL A 135 -10.90 -1.79 -22.83
C VAL A 135 -11.47 -1.13 -21.58
N HIS A 136 -12.77 -1.31 -21.37
CA HIS A 136 -13.48 -0.80 -20.22
C HIS A 136 -13.74 -1.95 -19.24
N ARG A 137 -13.33 -1.77 -17.98
CA ARG A 137 -13.42 -2.79 -16.93
C ARG A 137 -13.98 -2.20 -15.65
N ARG A 138 -14.95 -2.88 -15.05
CA ARG A 138 -15.40 -2.52 -13.69
C ARG A 138 -14.55 -3.25 -12.67
N PHE A 139 -14.54 -2.74 -11.45
CA PHE A 139 -13.75 -3.30 -10.35
C PHE A 139 -13.95 -4.81 -10.11
N SER A 140 -15.18 -5.34 -10.26
CA SER A 140 -15.45 -6.77 -10.09
C SER A 140 -14.80 -7.66 -11.15
N ASP A 141 -14.49 -7.12 -12.33
CA ASP A 141 -13.85 -7.89 -13.39
C ASP A 141 -12.38 -8.18 -13.03
N PHE A 142 -11.71 -7.23 -12.37
CA PHE A 142 -10.35 -7.41 -11.83
C PHE A 142 -10.33 -8.49 -10.75
N LEU A 143 -11.35 -8.55 -9.90
CA LEU A 143 -11.47 -9.61 -8.90
C LEU A 143 -11.68 -10.98 -9.56
N GLY A 144 -12.53 -11.04 -10.58
CA GLY A 144 -12.74 -12.27 -11.35
C GLY A 144 -11.46 -12.76 -12.04
N LEU A 145 -10.65 -11.85 -12.60
CA LEU A 145 -9.33 -12.17 -13.13
C LEU A 145 -8.42 -12.74 -12.04
N HIS A 146 -8.31 -12.05 -10.89
CA HIS A 146 -7.49 -12.50 -9.78
C HIS A 146 -7.88 -13.91 -9.30
N ASP A 147 -9.16 -14.19 -9.13
CA ASP A 147 -9.63 -15.50 -8.67
C ASP A 147 -9.24 -16.62 -9.63
N LYS A 148 -9.39 -16.40 -10.95
CA LYS A 148 -8.97 -17.36 -11.96
C LYS A 148 -7.47 -17.62 -11.92
N LEU A 149 -6.65 -16.56 -11.76
CA LEU A 149 -5.21 -16.70 -11.64
C LEU A 149 -4.81 -17.45 -10.37
N VAL A 150 -5.48 -17.17 -9.24
CA VAL A 150 -5.26 -17.89 -7.98
C VAL A 150 -5.60 -19.37 -8.14
N GLU A 151 -6.76 -19.70 -8.71
CA GLU A 151 -7.19 -21.09 -8.93
C GLU A 151 -6.18 -21.87 -9.78
N LYS A 152 -5.63 -21.24 -10.82
CA LYS A 152 -4.71 -21.88 -11.77
C LYS A 152 -3.28 -22.02 -11.25
N TYR A 153 -2.78 -21.02 -10.53
CA TYR A 153 -1.35 -20.88 -10.27
C TYR A 153 -0.93 -20.98 -8.81
N LEU A 154 -1.85 -20.76 -7.84
CA LEU A 154 -1.50 -20.83 -6.41
C LEU A 154 -1.01 -22.22 -6.01
N ARG A 155 -1.69 -23.28 -6.47
CA ARG A 155 -1.29 -24.69 -6.23
C ARG A 155 0.07 -25.04 -6.84
N THR A 156 0.52 -24.29 -7.85
CA THR A 156 1.84 -24.47 -8.46
C THR A 156 2.96 -23.68 -7.76
N GLY A 157 2.63 -22.90 -6.72
CA GLY A 157 3.61 -22.18 -5.91
C GLY A 157 4.00 -20.80 -6.44
N ARG A 158 3.18 -20.20 -7.31
CA ARG A 158 3.44 -18.86 -7.89
C ARG A 158 2.85 -17.74 -7.04
N ILE A 159 3.57 -16.63 -6.92
CA ILE A 159 3.11 -15.46 -6.16
C ILE A 159 2.17 -14.64 -7.05
N ILE A 160 0.88 -14.66 -6.74
CA ILE A 160 -0.12 -13.88 -7.47
C ILE A 160 -0.20 -12.48 -6.86
N PRO A 161 -0.06 -11.40 -7.66
CA PRO A 161 -0.22 -10.04 -7.17
C PRO A 161 -1.58 -9.89 -6.45
N PRO A 162 -1.62 -9.28 -5.25
CA PRO A 162 -2.85 -9.17 -4.48
C PRO A 162 -3.88 -8.32 -5.23
N ALA A 163 -5.13 -8.79 -5.27
CA ALA A 163 -6.22 -7.96 -5.76
C ALA A 163 -6.37 -6.69 -4.90
N PRO A 164 -6.67 -5.53 -5.51
CA PRO A 164 -7.01 -4.34 -4.77
C PRO A 164 -8.19 -4.60 -3.84
N GLN A 165 -8.06 -4.21 -2.57
CA GLN A 165 -9.10 -4.48 -1.59
C GLN A 165 -10.40 -3.75 -1.93
N LYS A 166 -11.54 -4.46 -1.77
CA LYS A 166 -12.84 -3.81 -1.69
C LYS A 166 -12.83 -2.89 -0.48
N SER A 167 -12.56 -1.60 -0.68
CA SER A 167 -12.74 -0.65 0.40
C SER A 167 -14.22 -0.58 0.76
N VAL A 168 -14.60 -1.34 1.79
CA VAL A 168 -15.92 -1.28 2.44
C VAL A 168 -16.03 0.01 3.26
N ILE A 169 -14.89 0.52 3.72
CA ILE A 169 -14.76 1.81 4.42
C ILE A 169 -15.13 2.97 3.50
N GLY A 170 -14.85 2.88 2.19
CA GLY A 170 -15.13 3.95 1.25
C GLY A 170 -16.59 4.14 0.89
N MET A 171 -17.48 3.15 1.04
CA MET A 171 -18.92 3.31 0.69
C MET A 171 -19.85 3.36 1.91
N THR A 172 -19.53 2.67 3.00
CA THR A 172 -20.44 2.57 4.16
C THR A 172 -20.19 3.65 5.23
N LYS A 173 -19.00 4.28 5.25
CA LYS A 173 -18.70 5.45 6.13
C LYS A 173 -18.97 6.81 5.47
N ILE A 174 -19.52 6.86 4.25
CA ILE A 174 -19.91 8.13 3.60
C ILE A 174 -21.12 8.78 4.31
N LYS A 175 -21.88 8.04 5.15
CA LYS A 175 -23.18 8.53 5.69
C LYS A 175 -23.22 8.89 7.17
N MET A 176 -22.18 8.65 7.98
CA MET A 176 -22.25 8.84 9.43
C MET A 176 -20.91 9.30 10.04
N SER A 177 -20.58 10.59 9.87
CA SER A 177 -19.81 11.40 10.85
C SER A 177 -19.39 12.72 10.20
N GLY A 178 -19.99 13.83 10.62
CA GLY A 178 -19.79 15.15 10.02
C GLY A 178 -18.60 15.95 10.53
N GLN A 179 -17.48 15.34 10.95
CA GLN A 179 -16.41 16.11 11.61
C GLN A 179 -14.95 15.64 11.45
N VAL A 180 -14.65 14.78 10.47
CA VAL A 180 -13.24 14.53 10.09
C VAL A 180 -13.16 14.67 8.59
N GLU A 181 -12.29 15.54 8.08
CA GLU A 181 -12.10 15.77 6.65
C GLU A 181 -11.89 14.43 5.93
N GLN A 182 -12.94 13.97 5.25
CA GLN A 182 -12.94 12.69 4.56
C GLN A 182 -12.31 12.85 3.18
N PRO A 183 -11.63 11.82 2.65
CA PRO A 183 -11.17 11.84 1.28
C PRO A 183 -12.37 12.06 0.35
N SER A 184 -12.26 13.03 -0.55
CA SER A 184 -13.31 13.32 -1.53
C SER A 184 -13.64 12.06 -2.35
N SER A 185 -14.86 11.97 -2.89
CA SER A 185 -15.23 10.86 -3.77
C SER A 185 -14.23 10.64 -4.91
N ASN A 186 -13.56 11.71 -5.37
CA ASN A 186 -12.51 11.66 -6.38
C ASN A 186 -11.20 11.04 -5.86
N GLU A 187 -10.73 11.42 -4.67
CA GLU A 187 -9.49 10.88 -4.07
C GLU A 187 -9.58 9.36 -3.88
N PHE A 188 -10.76 8.87 -3.48
CA PHE A 188 -11.03 7.45 -3.37
C PHE A 188 -10.93 6.70 -4.69
N VAL A 189 -11.53 7.24 -5.75
CA VAL A 189 -11.55 6.63 -7.08
C VAL A 189 -10.14 6.60 -7.67
N GLU A 190 -9.37 7.68 -7.48
CA GLU A 190 -8.00 7.79 -7.96
C GLU A 190 -7.06 6.82 -7.23
N ARG A 191 -7.17 6.70 -5.89
CA ARG A 191 -6.41 5.71 -5.12
C ARG A 191 -6.70 4.29 -5.62
N ARG A 192 -7.96 3.98 -5.87
CA ARG A 192 -8.36 2.68 -6.41
C ARG A 192 -7.83 2.47 -7.82
N ARG A 193 -7.88 3.47 -8.69
CA ARG A 193 -7.33 3.44 -10.05
C ARG A 193 -5.83 3.11 -10.02
N ALA A 194 -5.06 3.81 -9.19
CA ALA A 194 -3.62 3.56 -9.04
C ALA A 194 -3.32 2.14 -8.53
N SER A 195 -4.09 1.63 -7.57
CA SER A 195 -3.93 0.25 -7.08
C SER A 195 -4.28 -0.80 -8.14
N LEU A 196 -5.33 -0.58 -8.95
CA LEU A 196 -5.69 -1.46 -10.07
C LEU A 196 -4.62 -1.46 -11.16
N GLU A 197 -4.05 -0.29 -11.46
CA GLU A 197 -2.98 -0.15 -12.45
C GLU A 197 -1.74 -0.94 -12.01
N ARG A 198 -1.31 -0.77 -10.76
CA ARG A 198 -0.18 -1.51 -10.17
C ARG A 198 -0.41 -3.02 -10.20
N TYR A 199 -1.62 -3.47 -9.88
CA TYR A 199 -2.01 -4.88 -9.96
C TYR A 199 -1.81 -5.45 -11.38
N LEU A 200 -2.30 -4.74 -12.41
CA LEU A 200 -2.14 -5.16 -13.81
C LEU A 200 -0.68 -5.12 -14.26
N GLN A 201 0.06 -4.05 -13.93
CA GLN A 201 1.48 -3.91 -14.27
C GLN A 201 2.31 -5.06 -13.69
N ARG A 202 2.06 -5.45 -12.44
CA ARG A 202 2.75 -6.59 -11.82
C ARG A 202 2.37 -7.93 -12.43
N THR A 203 1.08 -8.11 -12.74
CA THR A 203 0.62 -9.31 -13.44
C THR A 203 1.28 -9.43 -14.82
N ALA A 204 1.45 -8.30 -15.51
CA ALA A 204 2.13 -8.21 -16.80
C ALA A 204 3.66 -8.38 -16.71
N ALA A 205 4.28 -7.98 -15.59
CA ALA A 205 5.71 -8.17 -15.34
C ALA A 205 6.07 -9.63 -15.04
N HIS A 206 5.12 -10.42 -14.51
CA HIS A 206 5.35 -11.82 -14.23
C HIS A 206 5.36 -12.66 -15.53
N PRO A 207 6.44 -13.39 -15.88
CA PRO A 207 6.59 -14.08 -17.17
C PRO A 207 5.45 -15.04 -17.53
N THR A 208 5.00 -15.84 -16.55
CA THR A 208 3.90 -16.80 -16.74
C THR A 208 2.52 -16.13 -16.78
N LEU A 209 2.23 -15.20 -15.86
CA LEU A 209 0.90 -14.57 -15.76
C LEU A 209 0.61 -13.64 -16.94
N CYS A 210 1.62 -12.97 -17.47
CA CYS A 210 1.50 -12.15 -18.68
C CYS A 210 1.05 -12.96 -19.91
N MET A 211 1.44 -14.24 -19.96
CA MET A 211 1.11 -15.13 -21.07
C MET A 211 -0.19 -15.90 -20.88
N ASP A 212 -0.83 -15.75 -19.72
CA ASP A 212 -2.08 -16.42 -19.37
C ASP A 212 -3.25 -16.02 -20.28
N SER A 213 -4.10 -16.99 -20.61
CA SER A 213 -5.24 -16.81 -21.50
C SER A 213 -6.29 -15.85 -20.92
N GLU A 214 -6.59 -15.97 -19.63
CA GLU A 214 -7.59 -15.18 -18.92
C GLU A 214 -7.10 -13.75 -18.74
N PHE A 215 -5.80 -13.55 -18.49
CA PHE A 215 -5.19 -12.21 -18.50
C PHE A 215 -5.27 -11.55 -19.87
N LYS A 216 -4.94 -12.27 -20.95
CA LYS A 216 -5.04 -11.75 -22.32
C LYS A 216 -6.47 -11.44 -22.71
N GLU A 217 -7.43 -12.29 -22.37
CA GLU A 217 -8.85 -12.03 -22.58
C GLU A 217 -9.31 -10.79 -21.81
N PHE A 218 -8.88 -10.66 -20.54
CA PHE A 218 -9.16 -9.49 -19.73
C PHE A 218 -8.64 -8.19 -20.36
N LEU A 219 -7.51 -8.21 -21.06
CA LEU A 219 -6.98 -7.03 -21.73
C LEU A 219 -7.61 -6.76 -23.11
N THR A 220 -8.00 -7.80 -23.85
CA THR A 220 -8.36 -7.66 -25.28
C THR A 220 -9.85 -7.71 -25.57
N ASN A 221 -10.68 -8.29 -24.69
CA ASN A 221 -12.11 -8.47 -24.95
C ASN A 221 -12.86 -7.14 -24.85
N GLU A 222 -13.40 -6.62 -25.95
CA GLU A 222 -14.13 -5.34 -25.93
C GLU A 222 -15.53 -5.48 -25.27
N ASN A 223 -16.05 -6.70 -25.11
CA ASN A 223 -17.35 -6.96 -24.50
C ASN A 223 -17.29 -6.96 -22.96
N GLU A 224 -18.44 -6.74 -22.30
CA GLU A 224 -18.56 -6.92 -20.86
C GLU A 224 -18.28 -8.37 -20.47
N LEU A 225 -17.31 -8.56 -19.57
CA LEU A 225 -17.00 -9.89 -19.03
C LEU A 225 -18.15 -10.37 -18.13
N PRO A 226 -18.50 -11.67 -18.18
CA PRO A 226 -19.54 -12.23 -17.35
C PRO A 226 -19.25 -11.92 -15.89
N ARG A 227 -20.29 -11.45 -15.20
CA ARG A 227 -20.21 -11.00 -13.81
C ARG A 227 -19.67 -12.14 -12.94
N ALA A 228 -18.57 -11.91 -12.23
CA ALA A 228 -18.03 -12.89 -11.28
C ALA A 228 -19.10 -13.22 -10.25
N THR A 229 -19.72 -14.39 -10.38
CA THR A 229 -20.92 -14.82 -9.64
C THR A 229 -20.67 -15.03 -8.15
N ASN A 230 -19.41 -14.97 -7.69
CA ASN A 230 -19.00 -15.11 -6.30
C ASN A 230 -18.49 -13.81 -5.65
N THR A 231 -18.88 -12.65 -6.16
CA THR A 231 -18.43 -11.35 -5.63
C THR A 231 -18.90 -11.11 -4.18
N SER A 232 -19.95 -11.78 -3.69
CA SER A 232 -20.51 -11.61 -2.33
C SER A 232 -19.67 -12.24 -1.22
N THR A 233 -18.86 -13.27 -1.50
CA THR A 233 -17.88 -13.82 -0.54
C THR A 233 -16.57 -13.04 -0.52
N LEU A 234 -16.36 -12.10 -1.47
CA LEU A 234 -15.16 -11.28 -1.67
C LEU A 234 -15.27 -9.87 -1.06
N SER A 235 -16.17 -9.62 -0.12
CA SER A 235 -16.00 -8.45 0.77
C SER A 235 -14.65 -8.61 1.50
N GLY A 236 -13.95 -7.54 1.89
CA GLY A 236 -12.66 -7.65 2.59
C GLY A 236 -12.66 -8.66 3.76
N ALA A 237 -13.85 -8.91 4.34
CA ALA A 237 -14.12 -9.97 5.30
C ALA A 237 -13.86 -11.42 4.82
N GLY A 238 -13.97 -11.77 3.54
CA GLY A 238 -13.73 -13.14 3.04
C GLY A 238 -12.24 -13.48 2.87
N MET A 239 -11.46 -12.53 2.38
CA MET A 239 -10.01 -12.64 2.31
C MET A 239 -9.41 -12.55 3.73
N ILE A 240 -9.91 -11.64 4.59
CA ILE A 240 -9.57 -11.58 6.02
C ILE A 240 -10.03 -12.83 6.78
N ARG A 241 -11.19 -13.41 6.46
CA ARG A 241 -11.65 -14.69 7.08
C ARG A 241 -10.84 -15.87 6.59
N TRP A 242 -10.29 -15.84 5.38
CA TRP A 242 -9.32 -16.83 4.92
C TRP A 242 -7.96 -16.64 5.61
N PHE A 243 -7.42 -15.41 5.70
CA PHE A 243 -6.19 -15.09 6.46
C PHE A 243 -6.31 -15.43 7.95
N ASN A 244 -7.42 -15.08 8.60
CA ASN A 244 -7.70 -15.42 10.00
C ASN A 244 -8.00 -16.91 10.17
N LYS A 245 -8.63 -17.58 9.19
CA LYS A 245 -8.73 -19.05 9.20
C LYS A 245 -7.38 -19.72 9.07
N VAL A 246 -6.45 -19.19 8.27
CA VAL A 246 -5.09 -19.75 8.18
C VAL A 246 -4.40 -19.62 9.53
N GLY A 247 -4.53 -18.49 10.23
CA GLY A 247 -4.03 -18.34 11.61
C GLY A 247 -4.71 -19.26 12.66
N GLU A 248 -6.02 -19.44 12.59
CA GLU A 248 -6.76 -20.29 13.56
C GLU A 248 -6.71 -21.79 13.24
N THR A 249 -6.54 -22.18 11.97
CA THR A 249 -6.52 -23.59 11.54
C THR A 249 -5.16 -24.23 11.78
N VAL A 250 -4.07 -23.46 11.79
CA VAL A 250 -2.73 -23.92 12.21
C VAL A 250 -2.70 -24.32 13.69
N ASN A 251 -3.59 -23.76 14.52
CA ASN A 251 -3.73 -24.14 15.93
C ASN A 251 -4.74 -25.27 16.20
N LYS A 252 -5.57 -25.66 15.22
CA LYS A 252 -6.69 -26.61 15.44
C LYS A 252 -6.68 -27.89 14.61
N ILE A 253 -5.82 -28.02 13.60
CA ILE A 253 -5.66 -29.30 12.88
C ILE A 253 -4.33 -29.94 13.27
N THR A 254 -4.48 -31.05 14.00
CA THR A 254 -3.49 -31.91 14.67
C THR A 254 -2.48 -32.60 13.73
N TYR A 255 -1.81 -31.85 12.87
CA TYR A 255 -0.56 -32.24 12.24
C TYR A 255 0.30 -30.99 12.06
N LYS A 256 1.16 -30.70 13.05
CA LYS A 256 2.31 -29.82 12.80
C LYS A 256 3.10 -30.46 11.66
N MET A 257 3.25 -29.75 10.54
CA MET A 257 4.28 -30.10 9.58
C MET A 257 5.60 -30.02 10.35
N ASP A 258 6.32 -31.14 10.42
CA ASP A 258 7.70 -31.13 10.89
C ASP A 258 8.48 -30.50 9.74
N GLU A 259 8.68 -29.18 9.82
CA GLU A 259 9.35 -28.40 8.79
C GLU A 259 10.84 -28.76 8.80
N ASN A 260 11.17 -29.85 8.11
CA ASN A 260 12.54 -30.33 7.98
C ASN A 260 13.36 -29.50 6.97
N ASP A 261 12.73 -28.59 6.23
CA ASP A 261 13.43 -27.69 5.30
C ASP A 261 13.78 -26.38 5.99
N LEU A 262 15.02 -26.31 6.49
CA LEU A 262 15.60 -25.13 7.14
C LEU A 262 15.39 -23.84 6.34
N TRP A 263 15.41 -23.92 5.00
CA TRP A 263 15.19 -22.74 4.16
C TRP A 263 13.80 -22.15 4.35
N PHE A 264 12.75 -22.99 4.46
CA PHE A 264 11.38 -22.50 4.63
C PHE A 264 11.15 -21.97 6.05
N GLU A 265 11.78 -22.56 7.06
CA GLU A 265 11.75 -22.04 8.42
C GLU A 265 12.38 -20.63 8.49
N GLU A 266 13.61 -20.49 8.01
CA GLU A 266 14.32 -19.20 7.96
C GLU A 266 13.56 -18.16 7.14
N LYS A 267 13.06 -18.53 5.95
CA LYS A 267 12.29 -17.61 5.11
C LYS A 267 10.95 -17.22 5.71
N THR A 268 10.28 -18.11 6.43
CA THR A 268 9.04 -17.77 7.13
C THR A 268 9.30 -16.70 8.20
N GLN A 269 10.36 -16.88 9.00
CA GLN A 269 10.76 -15.90 10.01
C GLN A 269 11.18 -14.56 9.36
N GLU A 270 11.94 -14.59 8.26
CA GLU A 270 12.32 -13.38 7.51
C GLU A 270 11.08 -12.60 7.01
N ILE A 271 10.11 -13.31 6.43
CA ILE A 271 8.88 -12.71 5.91
C ILE A 271 8.01 -12.14 7.04
N GLU A 272 7.94 -12.80 8.19
CA GLU A 272 7.24 -12.28 9.37
C GLU A 272 7.90 -11.02 9.94
N CYS A 273 9.23 -11.02 10.04
CA CYS A 273 10.00 -9.85 10.48
C CYS A 273 9.77 -8.67 9.51
N LEU A 274 9.85 -8.93 8.20
CA LEU A 274 9.61 -7.93 7.17
C LEU A 274 8.18 -7.38 7.23
N GLU A 275 7.17 -8.22 7.40
CA GLU A 275 5.77 -7.78 7.53
C GLU A 275 5.61 -6.86 8.74
N ASN A 276 6.15 -7.25 9.90
CA ASN A 276 6.08 -6.46 11.12
C ASN A 276 6.77 -5.10 10.95
N GLY A 277 7.95 -5.07 10.31
CA GLY A 277 8.66 -3.84 9.97
C GLY A 277 7.85 -2.93 9.05
N LEU A 278 7.31 -3.48 7.96
CA LEU A 278 6.52 -2.71 6.99
C LEU A 278 5.19 -2.21 7.57
N ARG A 279 4.50 -2.99 8.41
CA ARG A 279 3.27 -2.55 9.08
C ARG A 279 3.53 -1.39 10.04
N LYS A 280 4.61 -1.45 10.83
CA LYS A 280 5.02 -0.35 11.71
C LYS A 280 5.35 0.90 10.89
N LEU A 281 6.16 0.76 9.84
CA LEU A 281 6.53 1.87 8.97
C LEU A 281 5.31 2.47 8.26
N HIS A 282 4.39 1.64 7.74
CA HIS A 282 3.15 2.10 7.13
C HIS A 282 2.32 2.93 8.10
N SER A 283 2.11 2.44 9.33
CA SER A 283 1.39 3.18 10.37
C SER A 283 2.04 4.53 10.68
N SER A 284 3.37 4.57 10.81
CA SER A 284 4.11 5.83 11.02
C SER A 284 3.95 6.80 9.85
N VAL A 285 3.98 6.31 8.60
CA VAL A 285 3.78 7.14 7.41
C VAL A 285 2.33 7.61 7.29
N GLU A 286 1.34 6.80 7.67
CA GLU A 286 -0.07 7.24 7.75
C GLU A 286 -0.22 8.39 8.75
N CYS A 287 0.39 8.29 9.93
CA CYS A 287 0.41 9.39 10.89
C CYS A 287 1.10 10.65 10.34
N LEU A 288 2.20 10.49 9.60
CA LEU A 288 2.88 11.62 8.95
C LEU A 288 1.99 12.32 7.91
N VAL A 289 1.28 11.56 7.08
CA VAL A 289 0.33 12.08 6.09
C VAL A 289 -0.73 12.93 6.77
N LEU A 290 -1.33 12.42 7.85
CA LEU A 290 -2.34 13.14 8.63
C LEU A 290 -1.78 14.42 9.26
N ALA A 291 -0.63 14.32 9.93
CA ALA A 291 0.02 15.48 10.54
C ALA A 291 0.35 16.58 9.53
N ARG A 292 0.72 16.23 8.28
CA ARG A 292 0.95 17.21 7.21
C ARG A 292 -0.34 17.85 6.69
N LYS A 293 -1.45 17.09 6.63
CA LYS A 293 -2.77 17.68 6.28
C LYS A 293 -3.21 18.68 7.35
N ASP A 294 -3.05 18.31 8.63
CA ASP A 294 -3.35 19.21 9.75
C ASP A 294 -2.48 20.47 9.69
N LEU A 295 -1.17 20.32 9.43
CA LEU A 295 -0.27 21.46 9.26
C LEU A 295 -0.72 22.38 8.12
N ALA A 296 -1.10 21.83 6.96
CA ALA A 296 -1.64 22.62 5.86
C ALA A 296 -2.89 23.40 6.28
N SER A 297 -3.82 22.75 6.98
CA SER A 297 -5.05 23.37 7.47
C SER A 297 -4.77 24.53 8.45
N TYR A 298 -3.85 24.34 9.41
CA TYR A 298 -3.45 25.40 10.34
C TYR A 298 -2.74 26.56 9.62
N THR A 299 -1.88 26.26 8.64
CA THR A 299 -1.23 27.28 7.81
C THR A 299 -2.25 28.08 7.01
N GLY A 300 -3.27 27.44 6.44
CA GLY A 300 -4.35 28.13 5.74
C GLY A 300 -5.21 28.98 6.65
N ALA A 301 -5.48 28.52 7.87
CA ALA A 301 -6.14 29.33 8.89
C ALA A 301 -5.31 30.57 9.26
N LEU A 302 -3.99 30.41 9.41
CA LEU A 302 -3.06 31.52 9.65
C LEU A 302 -3.04 32.50 8.48
N ALA A 303 -3.04 32.02 7.23
CA ALA A 303 -3.10 32.87 6.05
C ALA A 303 -4.36 33.76 6.09
N LYS A 304 -5.52 33.17 6.42
CA LYS A 304 -6.79 33.90 6.50
C LYS A 304 -6.79 34.95 7.63
N THR A 305 -6.23 34.64 8.80
CA THR A 305 -6.15 35.62 9.89
C THR A 305 -5.18 36.76 9.56
N MET A 306 -4.08 36.49 8.86
CA MET A 306 -3.16 37.54 8.37
C MET A 306 -3.82 38.47 7.37
N ALA A 307 -4.68 37.95 6.47
CA ALA A 307 -5.46 38.78 5.56
C ALA A 307 -6.44 39.71 6.31
N MET A 308 -7.12 39.18 7.34
CA MET A 308 -8.01 39.98 8.18
C MET A 308 -7.23 41.07 8.93
N LEU A 309 -6.07 40.73 9.50
CA LEU A 309 -5.23 41.70 10.21
C LEU A 309 -4.74 42.81 9.28
N SER A 310 -4.29 42.45 8.07
CA SER A 310 -3.91 43.42 7.03
C SER A 310 -5.03 44.41 6.73
N SER A 311 -6.29 43.97 6.69
CA SER A 311 -7.45 44.85 6.42
C SER A 311 -7.81 45.80 7.56
N CYS A 312 -7.40 45.48 8.78
CA CYS A 312 -7.64 46.30 9.97
C CYS A 312 -6.49 47.27 10.27
N GLU A 313 -5.33 47.09 9.64
CA GLU A 313 -4.12 47.84 9.93
C GLU A 313 -4.14 49.23 9.27
N GLU A 314 -3.89 50.28 10.05
CA GLU A 314 -3.90 51.66 9.58
C GLU A 314 -2.56 52.05 8.95
N HIS A 315 -1.44 51.46 9.41
CA HIS A 315 -0.13 51.73 8.86
C HIS A 315 0.07 51.04 7.51
N GLY A 316 0.01 51.80 6.42
CA GLY A 316 0.01 51.26 5.05
C GLY A 316 1.16 50.30 4.71
N LEU A 317 2.38 50.53 5.22
CA LEU A 317 3.50 49.60 5.00
C LEU A 317 3.31 48.27 5.75
N LEU A 318 2.79 48.32 6.97
CA LEU A 318 2.53 47.12 7.77
C LEU A 318 1.35 46.33 7.19
N ALA A 319 0.28 47.03 6.79
CA ALA A 319 -0.87 46.44 6.10
C ALA A 319 -0.42 45.72 4.81
N SER A 320 0.42 46.36 3.99
CA SER A 320 0.97 45.78 2.76
C SER A 320 1.84 44.55 3.03
N SER A 321 2.71 44.60 4.04
CA SER A 321 3.56 43.45 4.37
C SER A 321 2.78 42.28 4.95
N LEU A 322 1.71 42.54 5.74
CA LEU A 322 0.79 41.50 6.20
C LEU A 322 0.01 40.86 5.05
N ALA A 323 -0.41 41.64 4.04
CA ALA A 323 -1.02 41.10 2.83
C ALA A 323 -0.06 40.16 2.07
N ARG A 324 1.21 40.56 1.93
CA ARG A 324 2.23 39.71 1.32
C ARG A 324 2.55 38.46 2.15
N LEU A 325 2.52 38.57 3.48
CA LEU A 325 2.67 37.41 4.37
C LEU A 325 1.47 36.46 4.25
N HIS A 326 0.25 36.97 4.08
CA HIS A 326 -0.91 36.15 3.77
C HIS A 326 -0.71 35.35 2.47
N GLU A 327 -0.34 35.99 1.36
CA GLU A 327 -0.07 35.32 0.09
C GLU A 327 1.05 34.27 0.21
N LEU A 328 2.09 34.56 1.01
CA LEU A 328 3.14 33.61 1.33
C LEU A 328 2.58 32.38 2.05
N GLN A 329 1.77 32.58 3.10
CA GLN A 329 1.20 31.47 3.86
C GLN A 329 0.23 30.63 3.01
N GLU A 330 -0.53 31.21 2.08
CA GLU A 330 -1.34 30.43 1.12
C GLU A 330 -0.46 29.54 0.22
N LYS A 331 0.69 30.04 -0.24
CA LYS A 331 1.65 29.23 -1.01
C LYS A 331 2.23 28.09 -0.16
N VAL A 332 2.53 28.35 1.12
CA VAL A 332 3.04 27.34 2.05
C VAL A 332 1.98 26.28 2.39
N GLU A 333 0.70 26.68 2.56
CA GLU A 333 -0.43 25.75 2.71
C GLU A 333 -0.51 24.78 1.52
N ASN A 334 -0.48 25.31 0.30
CA ASN A 334 -0.53 24.49 -0.91
C ASN A 334 0.65 23.52 -0.98
N LEU A 335 1.84 23.97 -0.60
CA LEU A 335 3.05 23.15 -0.56
C LEU A 335 2.95 22.02 0.47
N HIS A 336 2.38 22.28 1.66
CA HIS A 336 2.11 21.23 2.66
C HIS A 336 1.09 20.20 2.17
N ASN A 337 0.07 20.64 1.43
CA ASN A 337 -0.87 19.73 0.77
C ASN A 337 -0.19 18.84 -0.28
N GLU A 338 0.68 19.40 -1.13
CA GLU A 338 1.48 18.64 -2.10
C GLU A 338 2.43 17.64 -1.44
N GLN A 339 3.07 18.04 -0.34
CA GLN A 339 3.90 17.18 0.50
C GLN A 339 3.10 16.00 1.08
N SER A 340 1.93 16.26 1.67
CA SER A 340 1.05 15.21 2.19
C SER A 340 0.61 14.23 1.09
N ASN A 341 0.26 14.75 -0.09
CA ASN A 341 -0.10 13.94 -1.25
C ASN A 341 1.07 13.07 -1.73
N SER A 342 2.30 13.58 -1.68
CA SER A 342 3.51 12.84 -2.03
C SER A 342 3.78 11.70 -1.03
N ASP A 343 3.70 11.98 0.28
CA ASP A 343 3.86 10.99 1.34
C ASP A 343 2.85 9.85 1.20
N PHE A 344 1.61 10.21 0.90
CA PHE A 344 0.53 9.26 0.71
C PHE A 344 0.70 8.43 -0.57
N SER A 345 0.76 9.09 -1.73
CA SER A 345 0.71 8.43 -3.04
C SER A 345 1.98 7.66 -3.39
N VAL A 346 3.15 8.12 -2.90
CA VAL A 346 4.45 7.51 -3.22
C VAL A 346 4.84 6.49 -2.16
N LEU A 347 4.95 6.90 -0.89
CA LEU A 347 5.49 6.04 0.16
C LEU A 347 4.42 5.16 0.82
N CYS A 348 3.31 5.75 1.30
CA CYS A 348 2.27 5.00 2.01
C CYS A 348 1.66 3.90 1.13
N GLU A 349 1.31 4.22 -0.12
CA GLU A 349 0.72 3.26 -1.05
C GLU A 349 1.69 2.15 -1.48
N LEU A 350 3.01 2.40 -1.54
CA LEU A 350 4.02 1.36 -1.76
C LEU A 350 4.03 0.38 -0.59
N LEU A 351 4.11 0.90 0.64
CA LEU A 351 4.20 0.08 1.85
C LEU A 351 2.97 -0.82 2.00
N LYS A 352 1.77 -0.26 1.79
CA LYS A 352 0.50 -0.99 1.83
C LYS A 352 0.46 -2.16 0.85
N ASP A 353 0.97 -1.90 -0.35
CA ASP A 353 0.99 -2.84 -1.44
C ASP A 353 2.00 -3.98 -1.19
N TYR A 354 3.18 -3.69 -0.66
CA TYR A 354 4.13 -4.72 -0.23
C TYR A 354 3.64 -5.54 0.97
N ILE A 355 2.93 -4.94 1.92
CA ILE A 355 2.23 -5.70 2.98
C ILE A 355 1.24 -6.70 2.36
N SER A 356 0.53 -6.29 1.32
CA SER A 356 -0.42 -7.16 0.61
C SER A 356 0.28 -8.27 -0.17
N LEU A 357 1.43 -7.98 -0.82
CA LEU A 357 2.26 -9.00 -1.47
C LEU A 357 2.81 -10.02 -0.47
N ILE A 358 3.25 -9.59 0.72
CA ILE A 358 3.67 -10.51 1.78
C ILE A 358 2.51 -11.42 2.20
N GLY A 359 1.28 -10.87 2.25
CA GLY A 359 0.07 -11.67 2.39
C GLY A 359 -0.02 -12.78 1.33
N ALA A 360 0.19 -12.45 0.05
CA ALA A 360 0.20 -13.42 -1.04
C ALA A 360 1.31 -14.49 -0.90
N ILE A 361 2.51 -14.10 -0.46
CA ILE A 361 3.61 -15.04 -0.16
C ILE A 361 3.20 -16.03 0.93
N LYS A 362 2.59 -15.55 2.02
CA LYS A 362 2.06 -16.42 3.08
C LYS A 362 0.98 -17.37 2.58
N CYS A 363 0.16 -16.95 1.62
CA CYS A 363 -0.83 -17.84 0.97
C CYS A 363 -0.14 -19.02 0.27
N VAL A 364 0.93 -18.72 -0.46
CA VAL A 364 1.72 -19.70 -1.21
C VAL A 364 2.44 -20.68 -0.27
N PHE A 365 3.04 -20.18 0.82
CA PHE A 365 3.66 -21.03 1.85
C PHE A 365 2.63 -21.96 2.48
N HIS A 366 1.43 -21.45 2.76
CA HIS A 366 0.34 -22.26 3.30
C HIS A 366 -0.14 -23.33 2.29
N GLU A 367 -0.15 -23.04 0.99
CA GLU A 367 -0.49 -24.05 -0.02
C GLU A 367 0.53 -25.19 -0.05
N ARG A 368 1.83 -24.90 0.11
CA ARG A 368 2.86 -25.92 0.28
C ARG A 368 2.59 -26.83 1.49
N VAL A 369 2.17 -26.26 2.62
CA VAL A 369 1.78 -27.05 3.81
C VAL A 369 0.61 -27.98 3.49
N LYS A 370 -0.38 -27.55 2.72
CA LYS A 370 -1.51 -28.43 2.31
C LYS A 370 -1.05 -29.56 1.39
N VAL A 371 -0.17 -29.28 0.43
CA VAL A 371 0.39 -30.31 -0.46
C VAL A 371 1.18 -31.34 0.35
N TYR A 372 1.99 -30.88 1.32
CA TYR A 372 2.69 -31.76 2.27
C TYR A 372 1.73 -32.63 3.10
N GLN A 373 0.66 -32.05 3.64
CA GLN A 373 -0.36 -32.79 4.37
C GLN A 373 -1.03 -33.85 3.49
N HIS A 374 -1.29 -33.54 2.22
CA HIS A 374 -1.85 -34.49 1.27
C HIS A 374 -0.90 -35.66 0.97
N TRP A 375 0.39 -35.36 0.82
CA TRP A 375 1.43 -36.37 0.66
C TRP A 375 1.53 -37.29 1.88
N ASN A 376 1.66 -36.73 3.08
CA ASN A 376 1.70 -37.50 4.32
C ASN A 376 0.46 -38.36 4.54
N HIS A 377 -0.73 -37.82 4.24
CA HIS A 377 -1.97 -38.60 4.31
C HIS A 377 -1.92 -39.81 3.36
N SER A 378 -1.44 -39.61 2.13
CA SER A 378 -1.29 -40.71 1.16
C SER A 378 -0.27 -41.75 1.64
N LEU A 379 0.84 -41.32 2.25
CA LEU A 379 1.85 -42.21 2.84
C LEU A 379 1.28 -43.04 4.01
N GLN A 380 0.48 -42.43 4.88
CA GLN A 380 -0.20 -43.14 5.97
C GLN A 380 -1.21 -44.17 5.43
N MET A 381 -1.97 -43.83 4.38
CA MET A 381 -2.89 -44.78 3.75
C MET A 381 -2.13 -45.96 3.13
N LEU A 382 -1.02 -45.71 2.46
CA LEU A 382 -0.15 -46.75 1.92
C LEU A 382 0.35 -47.70 3.02
N ASN A 383 0.82 -47.16 4.15
CA ASN A 383 1.26 -47.98 5.28
C ASN A 383 0.12 -48.84 5.86
N LYS A 384 -1.09 -48.30 5.99
CA LYS A 384 -2.27 -49.10 6.40
C LYS A 384 -2.59 -50.23 5.43
N LYS A 385 -2.43 -50.00 4.12
CA LYS A 385 -2.62 -51.05 3.09
C LYS A 385 -1.53 -52.12 3.17
N ARG A 386 -0.28 -51.74 3.41
CA ARG A 386 0.85 -52.67 3.66
C ARG A 386 0.60 -53.53 4.90
N GLU A 387 0.17 -52.93 6.01
CA GLU A 387 -0.21 -53.66 7.23
C GLU A 387 -1.38 -54.62 7.00
N TYR A 388 -2.39 -54.20 6.22
CA TYR A 388 -3.54 -55.03 5.89
C TYR A 388 -3.14 -56.25 5.06
N LYS A 389 -2.26 -56.07 4.06
CA LYS A 389 -1.68 -57.18 3.29
C LYS A 389 -0.94 -58.17 4.20
N ALA A 390 -0.04 -57.67 5.06
CA ALA A 390 0.71 -58.51 5.99
C ALA A 390 -0.22 -59.34 6.91
N LYS A 391 -1.31 -58.73 7.40
CA LYS A 391 -2.34 -59.43 8.20
C LYS A 391 -3.06 -60.51 7.40
N MET A 392 -3.36 -60.26 6.12
CA MET A 392 -4.04 -61.24 5.26
C MET A 392 -3.15 -62.43 4.91
N GLU A 393 -1.86 -62.19 4.66
CA GLU A 393 -0.86 -63.23 4.42
C GLU A 393 -0.69 -64.14 5.65
N LEU A 394 -0.62 -63.56 6.87
CA LEU A 394 -0.59 -64.33 8.12
C LEU A 394 -1.85 -65.17 8.35
N SER A 395 -2.99 -64.78 7.76
CA SER A 395 -4.26 -65.50 7.88
C SER A 395 -4.50 -66.55 6.78
N ASN A 396 -3.49 -66.84 5.93
CA ASN A 396 -3.58 -67.75 4.77
C ASN A 396 -4.69 -67.40 3.76
N ARG A 397 -5.10 -66.14 3.68
CA ARG A 397 -6.13 -65.67 2.73
C ARG A 397 -5.48 -65.06 1.47
N SER A 398 -4.89 -65.91 0.63
CA SER A 398 -4.11 -65.50 -0.56
C SER A 398 -4.88 -64.57 -1.51
N ASP A 399 -6.16 -64.84 -1.79
CA ASP A 399 -6.97 -64.02 -2.71
C ASP A 399 -7.11 -62.57 -2.22
N LYS A 400 -7.30 -62.36 -0.91
CA LYS A 400 -7.40 -61.03 -0.32
C LYS A 400 -6.04 -60.35 -0.19
N GLY A 401 -4.97 -61.13 -0.04
CA GLY A 401 -3.59 -60.65 -0.10
C GLY A 401 -3.24 -60.09 -1.49
N ASN A 402 -3.67 -60.75 -2.56
CA ASN A 402 -3.46 -60.31 -3.94
C ASN A 402 -4.21 -59.00 -4.25
N VAL A 403 -5.46 -58.84 -3.77
CA VAL A 403 -6.20 -57.57 -3.89
C VAL A 403 -5.47 -56.45 -3.15
N ALA A 404 -5.02 -56.71 -1.92
CA ALA A 404 -4.25 -55.72 -1.15
C ALA A 404 -2.91 -55.37 -1.81
N ALA A 405 -2.27 -56.31 -2.51
CA ALA A 405 -1.06 -56.05 -3.28
C ALA A 405 -1.31 -55.07 -4.44
N ASN A 406 -2.39 -55.25 -5.20
CA ASN A 406 -2.77 -54.31 -6.26
C ASN A 406 -3.08 -52.91 -5.70
N GLU A 407 -3.83 -52.83 -4.59
CA GLU A 407 -4.10 -51.55 -3.92
C GLU A 407 -2.80 -50.88 -3.44
N ILE A 408 -1.82 -51.64 -2.93
CA ILE A 408 -0.51 -51.09 -2.55
C ILE A 408 0.17 -50.43 -3.74
N THR A 409 0.20 -51.08 -4.90
CA THR A 409 0.80 -50.50 -6.12
C THR A 409 0.11 -49.19 -6.54
N GLU A 410 -1.22 -49.12 -6.45
CA GLU A 410 -1.96 -47.89 -6.72
C GLU A 410 -1.63 -46.76 -5.72
N TRP A 411 -1.52 -47.09 -4.42
CA TRP A 411 -1.17 -46.13 -3.39
C TRP A 411 0.30 -45.70 -3.45
N GLU A 412 1.22 -46.57 -3.87
CA GLU A 412 2.62 -46.24 -4.13
C GLU A 412 2.71 -45.19 -5.25
N ALA A 413 2.06 -45.43 -6.39
CA ALA A 413 2.01 -44.47 -7.49
C ALA A 413 1.32 -43.15 -7.10
N LYS A 414 0.38 -43.18 -6.15
CA LYS A 414 -0.24 -41.95 -5.62
C LYS A 414 0.71 -41.18 -4.70
N VAL A 415 1.44 -41.87 -3.82
CA VAL A 415 2.44 -41.25 -2.94
C VAL A 415 3.54 -40.59 -3.75
N GLU A 416 4.04 -41.26 -4.78
CA GLU A 416 5.06 -40.73 -5.70
C GLU A 416 4.59 -39.43 -6.37
N ARG A 417 3.37 -39.40 -6.93
CA ARG A 417 2.81 -38.17 -7.51
C ARG A 417 2.65 -37.03 -6.49
N CYS A 418 2.25 -37.33 -5.26
CA CYS A 418 2.12 -36.31 -4.21
C CYS A 418 3.49 -35.76 -3.79
N GLU A 419 4.51 -36.62 -3.75
CA GLU A 419 5.89 -36.24 -3.48
C GLU A 419 6.45 -35.33 -4.59
N GLU A 420 6.20 -35.68 -5.86
CA GLU A 420 6.55 -34.85 -7.01
C GLU A 420 5.86 -33.48 -6.96
N GLU A 421 4.56 -33.43 -6.63
CA GLU A 421 3.81 -32.17 -6.46
C GLU A 421 4.44 -31.32 -5.34
N PHE A 422 4.78 -31.92 -4.20
CA PHE A 422 5.43 -31.24 -3.07
C PHE A 422 6.83 -30.70 -3.43
N ASN A 423 7.62 -31.49 -4.15
CA ASN A 423 8.94 -31.07 -4.62
C ASN A 423 8.84 -29.96 -5.67
N SER A 424 7.87 -30.04 -6.57
CA SER A 424 7.62 -29.06 -7.62
C SER A 424 7.18 -27.71 -7.04
N ILE A 425 6.19 -27.70 -6.14
CA ILE A 425 5.75 -26.46 -5.47
C ILE A 425 6.89 -25.85 -4.65
N SER A 426 7.66 -26.67 -3.91
CA SER A 426 8.78 -26.17 -3.11
C SER A 426 9.86 -25.49 -3.98
N LYS A 427 10.21 -26.08 -5.13
CA LYS A 427 11.15 -25.49 -6.09
C LYS A 427 10.61 -24.20 -6.70
N MET A 428 9.34 -24.16 -7.06
CA MET A 428 8.72 -22.95 -7.62
C MET A 428 8.72 -21.81 -6.60
N ILE A 429 8.38 -22.09 -5.34
CA ILE A 429 8.36 -21.07 -4.29
C ILE A 429 9.75 -20.45 -4.10
N LYS A 430 10.82 -21.27 -4.07
CA LYS A 430 12.19 -20.77 -3.96
C LYS A 430 12.52 -19.80 -5.10
N LYS A 431 12.19 -20.16 -6.34
CA LYS A 431 12.37 -19.31 -7.53
C LYS A 431 11.56 -18.01 -7.47
N GLU A 432 10.30 -18.08 -7.06
CA GLU A 432 9.41 -16.91 -6.97
C GLU A 432 9.88 -15.97 -5.85
N MET A 433 10.41 -16.51 -4.75
CA MET A 433 10.98 -15.74 -3.65
C MET A 433 12.25 -14.96 -4.06
N GLU A 434 13.11 -15.56 -4.88
CA GLU A 434 14.26 -14.87 -5.49
C GLU A 434 13.80 -13.69 -6.36
N SER A 435 12.86 -13.94 -7.27
CA SER A 435 12.30 -12.90 -8.14
C SER A 435 11.63 -11.77 -7.36
N PHE A 436 10.88 -12.10 -6.30
CA PHE A 436 10.29 -11.11 -5.40
C PHE A 436 11.38 -10.27 -4.71
N SER A 437 12.45 -10.89 -4.20
CA SER A 437 13.52 -10.17 -3.52
C SER A 437 14.20 -9.14 -4.43
N ASP A 438 14.54 -9.56 -5.65
CA ASP A 438 15.18 -8.69 -6.64
C ASP A 438 14.27 -7.53 -7.05
N THR A 439 12.99 -7.82 -7.29
CA THR A 439 11.99 -6.81 -7.64
C THR A 439 11.78 -5.83 -6.50
N ARG A 440 11.63 -6.34 -5.26
CA ARG A 440 11.49 -5.55 -4.04
C ARG A 440 12.63 -4.55 -3.90
N ILE A 441 13.88 -5.00 -3.96
CA ILE A 441 15.04 -4.13 -3.77
C ILE A 441 15.05 -3.02 -4.82
N LYS A 442 14.80 -3.36 -6.10
CA LYS A 442 14.76 -2.39 -7.21
C LYS A 442 13.64 -1.36 -7.05
N GLU A 443 12.42 -1.82 -6.77
CA GLU A 443 11.26 -0.93 -6.61
C GLU A 443 11.41 -0.03 -5.38
N PHE A 444 11.78 -0.57 -4.22
CA PHE A 444 11.98 0.24 -3.02
C PHE A 444 13.07 1.30 -3.24
N LYS A 445 14.21 0.93 -3.83
CA LYS A 445 15.27 1.89 -4.15
C LYS A 445 14.75 3.01 -5.05
N SER A 446 14.06 2.66 -6.14
CA SER A 446 13.53 3.64 -7.08
C SER A 446 12.51 4.58 -6.43
N VAL A 447 11.61 4.04 -5.59
CA VAL A 447 10.57 4.83 -4.94
C VAL A 447 11.14 5.71 -3.83
N PHE A 448 12.10 5.22 -3.04
CA PHE A 448 12.77 6.03 -2.02
C PHE A 448 13.53 7.20 -2.64
N ILE A 449 14.26 6.99 -3.75
CA ILE A 449 14.93 8.07 -4.46
C ILE A 449 13.90 9.10 -4.92
N LYS A 450 12.84 8.66 -5.61
CA LYS A 450 11.76 9.55 -6.07
C LYS A 450 11.13 10.34 -4.93
N TYR A 451 10.88 9.69 -3.80
CA TYR A 451 10.31 10.32 -2.60
C TYR A 451 11.25 11.38 -2.02
N MET A 452 12.53 11.06 -1.84
CA MET A 452 13.52 12.00 -1.30
C MET A 452 13.73 13.21 -2.22
N GLU A 453 13.77 12.99 -3.53
CA GLU A 453 13.83 14.10 -4.50
C GLU A 453 12.59 14.99 -4.41
N GLN A 454 11.39 14.41 -4.23
CA GLN A 454 10.18 15.21 -4.01
C GLN A 454 10.28 16.01 -2.72
N GLN A 455 10.69 15.40 -1.59
CA GLN A 455 10.89 16.14 -0.34
C GLN A 455 11.88 17.31 -0.50
N MET A 456 13.00 17.08 -1.19
CA MET A 456 13.99 18.11 -1.47
C MET A 456 13.39 19.25 -2.31
N ARG A 457 12.65 18.94 -3.38
CA ARG A 457 11.97 19.96 -4.20
C ARG A 457 11.01 20.82 -3.38
N HIS A 458 10.20 20.22 -2.51
CA HIS A 458 9.31 21.00 -1.65
C HIS A 458 10.11 21.90 -0.69
N GLN A 459 11.22 21.42 -0.11
CA GLN A 459 12.04 22.26 0.78
C GLN A 459 12.69 23.43 0.02
N MET A 460 13.16 23.21 -1.21
CA MET A 460 13.69 24.29 -2.05
C MET A 460 12.63 25.35 -2.35
N GLN A 461 11.42 24.96 -2.72
CA GLN A 461 10.31 25.89 -2.96
C GLN A 461 9.94 26.68 -1.71
N LEU A 462 9.97 26.04 -0.53
CA LEU A 462 9.73 26.72 0.73
C LEU A 462 10.78 27.82 0.98
N ILE A 463 12.06 27.53 0.74
CA ILE A 463 13.15 28.52 0.85
C ILE A 463 12.90 29.68 -0.12
N GLU A 464 12.61 29.41 -1.39
CA GLU A 464 12.33 30.44 -2.40
C GLU A 464 11.16 31.36 -1.98
N TYR A 465 10.10 30.79 -1.41
CA TYR A 465 8.96 31.55 -0.93
C TYR A 465 9.33 32.51 0.22
N TRP A 466 10.11 32.04 1.20
CA TRP A 466 10.56 32.87 2.32
C TRP A 466 11.61 33.91 1.91
N GLU A 467 12.53 33.58 1.02
CA GLU A 467 13.51 34.53 0.47
C GLU A 467 12.83 35.65 -0.31
N ALA A 468 11.77 35.35 -1.07
CA ALA A 468 10.98 36.34 -1.79
C ALA A 468 10.22 37.32 -0.86
N PHE A 469 9.91 36.89 0.37
CA PHE A 469 9.26 37.73 1.38
C PHE A 469 10.24 38.55 2.22
N LEU A 470 11.51 38.13 2.31
CA LEU A 470 12.52 38.75 3.17
C LEU A 470 12.70 40.28 2.97
N PRO A 471 12.65 40.84 1.74
CA PRO A 471 12.76 42.28 1.54
C PRO A 471 11.61 43.07 2.19
N ASP A 472 10.38 42.53 2.15
CA ASP A 472 9.19 43.18 2.70
C ASP A 472 9.18 43.16 4.22
N ALA A 473 9.69 42.07 4.81
CA ALA A 473 9.91 42.00 6.25
C ALA A 473 10.92 43.06 6.71
N LYS A 474 12.00 43.27 5.94
CA LYS A 474 13.02 44.29 6.23
C LYS A 474 12.54 45.73 6.01
N ALA A 475 11.53 45.94 5.18
CA ALA A 475 10.98 47.27 4.92
C ALA A 475 10.10 47.81 6.07
N ILE A 476 9.71 46.94 7.02
CA ILE A 476 8.93 47.30 8.21
C ILE A 476 9.83 47.63 9.41
N ALA A 477 11.00 46.98 9.49
CA ALA A 477 11.99 47.15 10.54
C ALA A 477 12.78 48.46 10.36
#